data_AF-A0A967KKE2-F1
#
_entry.id   AF-A0A967KKE2-F1
#
_cell.length_a   1.000
_cell.length_b   1.000
_cell.length_c   1.000
_cell.angle_alpha   90.00
_cell.angle_beta   90.00
_cell.angle_gamma   90.00
#
_symmetry.space_group_name_H-M   'P 1'
#
loop_
_entity.id
_entity.type
_entity.pdbx_description
1 polymer ?
#
loop_
_entity_poly.entity_id
_entity_poly.type
_entity_poly.pdbx_seq_one_letter_code
_entity_poly.pdbx_strand_id
1 'polypeptide(L)'
;MKTFHSTNYWSSRRPDQTQDVIDNGRADNFWDKYPEKTAEFMSRVKKPWIAYKVLAAGAIHPRDGFKYAFENGADFICVGMFDFQIREDVIITKDTLKNLTRNRPWRA
;
A
#
# COMPACT_ATOMS: atom_id res chain seq x y z
N MET A 1 3.63 -9.21 7.52
CA MET A 1 3.49 -7.79 7.19
C MET A 1 4.47 -7.45 6.08
N LYS A 2 4.09 -6.68 5.05
CA LYS A 2 4.95 -6.33 3.91
C LYS A 2 4.62 -4.94 3.34
N THR A 3 5.64 -4.16 2.98
CA THR A 3 5.47 -2.85 2.35
C THR A 3 4.70 -3.04 1.06
N PHE A 4 3.60 -2.31 0.88
CA PHE A 4 2.79 -2.45 -0.31
C PHE A 4 1.98 -1.18 -0.59
N HIS A 5 2.36 -0.48 -1.65
CA HIS A 5 1.67 0.73 -2.12
C HIS A 5 1.92 0.93 -3.62
N SER A 6 1.10 1.74 -4.28
CA SER A 6 1.31 2.07 -5.69
C SER A 6 2.59 2.88 -5.89
N THR A 7 3.15 2.89 -7.09
CA THR A 7 4.24 3.80 -7.49
C THR A 7 3.73 5.13 -8.06
N ASN A 8 2.41 5.37 -8.04
CA ASN A 8 1.78 6.54 -8.62
C ASN A 8 1.65 7.67 -7.58
N TYR A 9 2.76 8.36 -7.32
CA TYR A 9 2.82 9.57 -6.49
C TYR A 9 3.96 10.47 -6.95
N TRP A 10 3.85 11.77 -6.68
CA TRP A 10 4.69 12.81 -7.28
C TRP A 10 6.20 12.61 -7.05
N SER A 11 6.58 12.09 -5.88
CA SER A 11 7.97 11.89 -5.47
C SER A 11 8.48 10.48 -5.73
N SER A 12 7.73 9.62 -6.43
CA SER A 12 8.08 8.21 -6.64
C SER A 12 9.44 8.01 -7.33
N ARG A 13 9.92 6.75 -7.30
CA ARG A 13 11.21 6.35 -7.85
C ARG A 13 11.39 6.87 -9.28
N ARG A 14 12.42 7.69 -9.49
CA ARG A 14 12.81 8.17 -10.81
C ARG A 14 13.57 7.10 -11.60
N PRO A 15 13.59 7.15 -12.94
CA PRO A 15 14.26 6.15 -13.77
C PRO A 15 15.76 5.98 -13.50
N ASP A 16 16.44 7.03 -13.04
CA ASP A 16 17.88 7.04 -12.70
C ASP A 16 18.18 6.39 -11.33
N GLN A 17 17.16 6.15 -10.50
CA GLN A 17 17.33 5.57 -9.17
C GLN A 17 17.35 4.04 -9.22
N THR A 18 18.56 3.48 -9.31
CA THR A 18 18.79 2.03 -9.43
C THR A 18 18.99 1.31 -8.09
N GLN A 19 19.32 2.07 -7.03
CA GLN A 19 19.57 1.58 -5.68
C GLN A 19 18.40 0.74 -5.13
N ASP A 20 18.69 -0.18 -4.20
CA ASP A 20 17.61 -0.83 -3.45
C ASP A 20 16.96 0.15 -2.46
N VAL A 21 15.77 -0.19 -1.96
CA VAL A 21 15.00 0.64 -1.02
C VAL A 21 15.84 1.01 0.20
N ILE A 22 16.64 0.08 0.72
CA ILE A 22 17.47 0.28 1.91
C ILE A 22 18.69 1.18 1.64
N ASP A 23 19.12 1.29 0.38
CA ASP A 23 20.31 2.06 -0.02
C ASP A 23 19.94 3.46 -0.57
N ASN A 24 18.66 3.71 -0.83
CA ASN A 24 18.16 4.98 -1.39
C ASN A 24 18.10 6.14 -0.36
N GLY A 25 18.88 6.07 0.73
CA GLY A 25 18.82 7.05 1.82
C GLY A 25 19.08 8.50 1.40
N ARG A 26 19.75 8.74 0.26
CA ARG A 26 19.99 10.10 -0.26
C ARG A 26 18.71 10.80 -0.73
N ALA A 27 17.78 10.06 -1.32
CA ALA A 27 16.54 10.62 -1.86
C ALA A 27 15.31 10.24 -1.02
N ASP A 28 15.33 9.07 -0.37
CA ASP A 28 14.30 8.52 0.54
C ASP A 28 12.86 8.77 0.06
N ASN A 29 12.61 8.41 -1.19
CA ASN A 29 11.39 8.79 -1.91
C ASN A 29 10.63 7.59 -2.49
N PHE A 30 11.09 6.36 -2.24
CA PHE A 30 10.36 5.15 -2.61
C PHE A 30 10.62 4.02 -1.61
N TRP A 31 9.56 3.27 -1.28
CA TRP A 31 9.63 2.19 -0.29
C TRP A 31 9.08 0.85 -0.79
N ASP A 32 8.39 0.86 -1.93
CA ASP A 32 8.06 -0.34 -2.71
C ASP A 32 8.63 -0.22 -4.12
N LYS A 33 9.56 -1.11 -4.45
CA LYS A 33 10.33 -1.09 -5.70
C LYS A 33 9.59 -1.79 -6.85
N TYR A 34 8.77 -2.80 -6.51
CA TYR A 34 8.09 -3.69 -7.44
C TYR A 34 6.77 -4.18 -6.83
N PRO A 35 5.80 -3.28 -6.55
CA PRO A 35 4.55 -3.66 -5.91
C PRO A 35 3.79 -4.72 -6.73
N GLU A 36 3.85 -4.66 -8.06
CA GLU A 36 3.25 -5.67 -8.95
C GLU A 36 3.75 -7.09 -8.66
N LYS A 37 5.05 -7.26 -8.39
CA LYS A 37 5.63 -8.57 -8.02
C LYS A 37 5.16 -9.01 -6.63
N THR A 38 5.02 -8.07 -5.69
CA THR A 38 4.45 -8.35 -4.37
C THR A 38 3.00 -8.83 -4.50
N ALA A 39 2.17 -8.15 -5.29
CA ALA A 39 0.78 -8.55 -5.53
C ALA A 39 0.69 -9.94 -6.21
N GLU A 40 1.52 -10.19 -7.23
CA GLU A 40 1.58 -11.48 -7.93
C GLU A 40 1.99 -12.61 -6.96
N PHE A 41 2.97 -12.37 -6.10
CA PHE A 41 3.38 -13.34 -5.08
C PHE A 41 2.25 -13.59 -4.07
N MET A 42 1.66 -12.53 -3.51
CA MET A 42 0.63 -12.64 -2.47
C MET A 42 -0.69 -13.23 -2.98
N SER A 43 -0.98 -13.14 -4.29
CA SER A 43 -2.13 -13.80 -4.90
C SER A 43 -2.13 -15.33 -4.71
N ARG A 44 -0.94 -15.95 -4.65
CA ARG A 44 -0.73 -17.38 -4.46
C ARG A 44 -0.67 -17.80 -2.99
N VAL A 45 -0.41 -16.85 -2.09
CA VAL A 45 -0.27 -17.11 -0.65
C VAL A 45 -1.66 -17.27 -0.01
N LYS A 46 -1.90 -18.43 0.61
CA LYS A 46 -3.18 -18.74 1.29
C LYS A 46 -3.27 -18.28 2.75
N LYS A 47 -2.21 -17.65 3.28
CA LYS A 47 -2.17 -17.07 4.63
C LYS A 47 -2.61 -15.61 4.63
N PRO A 48 -3.24 -15.09 5.70
CA PRO A 48 -3.55 -13.68 5.78
C PRO A 48 -2.28 -12.83 5.80
N TRP A 49 -2.39 -11.59 5.30
CA TRP A 49 -1.28 -10.65 5.36
C TRP A 49 -1.71 -9.22 5.59
N ILE A 50 -0.75 -8.47 6.13
CA ILE A 50 -0.89 -7.06 6.48
C ILE A 50 0.00 -6.26 5.53
N ALA A 51 -0.60 -5.40 4.71
CA ALA A 51 0.10 -4.38 3.94
C ALA A 51 0.44 -3.20 4.86
N TYR A 52 1.68 -2.71 4.83
CA TYR A 52 2.07 -1.49 5.57
C TYR A 52 2.75 -0.47 4.65
N LYS A 53 2.87 0.77 5.14
CA LYS A 53 3.25 1.94 4.33
C LYS A 53 2.35 2.16 3.11
N VAL A 54 1.06 1.83 3.22
CA VAL A 54 0.09 1.91 2.11
C VAL A 54 -0.08 3.33 1.55
N LEU A 55 0.34 4.35 2.31
CA LEU A 55 0.27 5.77 1.94
C LEU A 55 1.61 6.36 1.45
N ALA A 56 2.67 5.55 1.29
CA ALA A 56 3.99 6.01 0.87
C ALA A 56 4.47 7.26 1.66
N ALA A 57 4.49 7.14 2.99
CA ALA A 57 4.80 8.24 3.92
C ALA A 57 3.92 9.51 3.76
N GLY A 58 2.66 9.33 3.33
CA GLY A 58 1.71 10.42 3.13
C GLY A 58 1.70 11.00 1.71
N ALA A 59 2.55 10.49 0.80
CA ALA A 59 2.55 10.92 -0.59
C ALA A 59 1.34 10.40 -1.39
N ILE A 60 0.66 9.36 -0.90
CA ILE A 60 -0.56 8.81 -1.48
C ILE A 60 -1.74 9.12 -0.57
N HIS A 61 -2.82 9.66 -1.15
CA HIS A 61 -4.04 9.94 -0.42
C HIS A 61 -4.72 8.63 0.06
N PRO A 62 -5.31 8.58 1.27
CA PRO A 62 -5.94 7.37 1.81
C PRO A 62 -6.94 6.68 0.87
N ARG A 63 -7.75 7.45 0.13
CA ARG A 63 -8.70 6.91 -0.88
C ARG A 63 -8.02 5.99 -1.90
N ASP A 64 -6.83 6.38 -2.37
CA ASP A 64 -6.09 5.62 -3.39
C ASP A 64 -5.26 4.50 -2.75
N GLY A 65 -4.59 4.80 -1.63
CA GLY A 65 -3.73 3.83 -0.94
C GLY A 65 -4.50 2.63 -0.38
N PHE A 66 -5.65 2.86 0.25
CA PHE A 66 -6.47 1.79 0.83
C PHE A 66 -7.07 0.93 -0.28
N LYS A 67 -7.63 1.58 -1.32
CA LYS A 67 -8.17 0.88 -2.48
C LYS A 67 -7.10 0.00 -3.13
N TYR A 68 -5.93 0.55 -3.42
CA TYR A 68 -4.81 -0.20 -4.01
C TYR A 68 -4.41 -1.41 -3.16
N ALA A 69 -4.28 -1.25 -1.83
CA ALA A 69 -3.91 -2.33 -0.93
C ALA A 69 -4.95 -3.46 -0.91
N PHE A 70 -6.24 -3.12 -0.77
CA PHE A 70 -7.30 -4.10 -0.69
C PHE A 70 -7.59 -4.79 -2.03
N GLU A 71 -7.64 -4.07 -3.15
CA GLU A 71 -7.91 -4.68 -4.47
C GLU A 71 -6.84 -5.70 -4.85
N ASN A 72 -5.58 -5.46 -4.47
CA ASN A 72 -4.47 -6.39 -4.66
C ASN A 72 -4.35 -7.46 -3.57
N GLY A 73 -5.37 -7.60 -2.72
CA GLY A 73 -5.54 -8.78 -1.89
C GLY A 73 -4.99 -8.70 -0.46
N ALA A 74 -4.62 -7.52 0.04
CA ALA A 74 -4.31 -7.34 1.47
C ALA A 74 -5.52 -7.68 2.35
N ASP A 75 -5.30 -8.48 3.41
CA ASP A 75 -6.35 -8.81 4.38
C ASP A 75 -6.49 -7.70 5.42
N PHE A 76 -5.38 -7.06 5.75
CA PHE A 76 -5.32 -5.91 6.64
C PHE A 76 -4.39 -4.84 6.07
N ILE A 77 -4.62 -3.60 6.48
CA ILE A 77 -3.70 -2.48 6.28
C ILE A 77 -3.20 -1.97 7.63
N CYS A 78 -1.91 -1.67 7.72
CA CYS A 78 -1.29 -0.98 8.84
C CYS A 78 -0.93 0.43 8.38
N VAL A 79 -1.67 1.40 8.89
CA VAL A 79 -1.65 2.80 8.43
C VAL A 79 -1.13 3.68 9.56
N GLY A 80 -0.09 4.46 9.27
CA GLY A 80 0.35 5.55 10.14
C GLY A 80 -0.47 6.80 9.83
N MET A 81 -1.05 7.41 10.85
CA MET A 81 -1.91 8.58 10.75
C MET A 81 -1.84 9.41 12.04
N PHE A 82 -2.13 10.69 11.96
CA PHE A 82 -2.39 11.54 13.13
C PHE A 82 -3.78 11.26 13.72
N ASP A 83 -3.99 11.66 14.97
CA ASP A 83 -5.27 11.49 15.68
C ASP A 83 -6.46 12.13 14.94
N PHE A 84 -6.27 13.33 14.40
CA PHE A 84 -7.29 14.06 13.63
C PHE A 84 -7.62 13.41 12.28
N GLN A 85 -6.77 12.50 11.78
CA GLN A 85 -7.02 11.76 10.53
C GLN A 85 -7.86 10.50 10.74
N ILE A 86 -7.90 9.95 11.96
CA ILE A 86 -8.57 8.67 12.28
C ILE A 86 -10.02 8.65 11.78
N ARG A 87 -10.79 9.71 12.04
CA ARG A 87 -12.20 9.77 11.64
C ARG A 87 -12.37 9.62 10.12
N GLU A 88 -11.59 10.39 9.35
CA GLU A 88 -11.68 10.41 7.89
C GLU A 88 -11.16 9.09 7.30
N ASP A 89 -10.05 8.56 7.80
CA ASP A 89 -9.48 7.29 7.35
C ASP A 89 -10.42 6.11 7.60
N VAL A 90 -11.16 6.10 8.71
CA VAL A 90 -12.19 5.09 8.98
C VAL A 90 -13.36 5.21 7.98
N ILE A 91 -13.82 6.44 7.68
CA ILE A 91 -14.89 6.66 6.70
C ILE A 91 -14.44 6.17 5.32
N ILE A 92 -13.24 6.57 4.88
CA ILE A 92 -12.65 6.14 3.60
C ILE A 92 -12.53 4.61 3.56
N THR A 93 -12.04 3.97 4.63
CA THR A 93 -11.94 2.51 4.71
C THR A 93 -13.30 1.85 4.49
N LYS A 94 -14.35 2.31 5.18
CA LYS A 94 -15.70 1.77 5.03
C LYS A 94 -16.21 1.92 3.60
N ASP A 95 -15.97 3.06 2.96
CA ASP A 95 -16.44 3.31 1.60
C ASP A 95 -15.64 2.50 0.56
N THR A 96 -14.33 2.34 0.76
CA THR A 96 -13.50 1.45 -0.05
C THR A 96 -14.00 0.01 0.01
N LEU A 97 -14.34 -0.51 1.21
CA LEU A 97 -14.78 -1.89 1.38
C LEU A 97 -16.16 -2.19 0.78
N LYS A 98 -17.06 -1.19 0.67
CA LYS A 98 -18.40 -1.38 0.07
C LYS A 98 -18.34 -1.69 -1.42
N ASN A 99 -17.42 -1.06 -2.16
CA ASN A 99 -17.33 -1.12 -3.62
C ASN A 99 -16.06 -1.82 -4.09
N LEU A 100 -15.54 -2.75 -3.28
CA LEU A 100 -14.25 -3.35 -3.51
C LEU A 100 -14.31 -4.48 -4.54
N THR A 101 -13.51 -4.38 -5.59
CA THR A 101 -13.28 -5.48 -6.54
C THR A 101 -11.94 -6.14 -6.24
N ARG A 102 -11.97 -7.41 -5.82
CA ARG A 102 -10.74 -8.14 -5.48
C ARG A 102 -10.71 -9.55 -6.06
N ASN A 103 -9.56 -9.93 -6.60
CA ASN A 103 -9.35 -11.28 -7.18
C ASN A 103 -8.93 -12.29 -6.11
N ARG A 104 -8.14 -11.86 -5.12
CA ARG A 104 -7.71 -12.72 -4.01
C ARG A 104 -8.81 -12.73 -2.93
N PRO A 105 -9.34 -13.90 -2.54
CA PRO A 105 -10.31 -13.98 -1.45
C PRO A 105 -9.65 -13.61 -0.13
N TRP A 106 -10.46 -13.11 0.80
CA TRP A 106 -10.05 -12.88 2.18
C TRP A 106 -9.55 -14.19 2.83
N ARG A 107 -8.50 -14.07 3.63
CA ARG A 107 -7.87 -15.18 4.38
C ARG A 107 -7.95 -15.01 5.90
N ALA A 108 -8.65 -13.99 6.37
CA ALA A 108 -8.96 -13.70 7.77
C ALA A 108 -10.41 -13.21 7.88
#